data_AF-A0A2S9FPV9-F1
#
_entry.id   AF-A0A2S9FPV9-F1
#
_cell.length_a   1.000
_cell.length_b   1.000
_cell.length_c   1.000
_cell.angle_alpha   90.00
_cell.angle_beta   90.00
_cell.angle_gamma   90.00
#
_symmetry.space_group_name_H-M   'P 1'
#
loop_
_entity.id
_entity.type
_entity.pdbx_description
1 polymer ?
#
loop_
_entity_poly.entity_id
_entity_poly.type
_entity_poly.pdbx_seq_one_letter_code
_entity_poly.pdbx_strand_id
1 'polypeptide(L)'
;DVGDEGELPSSLPTLFFPHVPLTWETLTIIAPYALAMALVGLLESLMTAKLVDDITDTHSNKTREGWGQGVANVVTGLFGGMGGCAMIGQTMINVKVSGARTRISTFLAGLF
;
A
#
# COMPACT_ATOMS: atom_id res chain seq x y z
N ASP A 1 -21.77 1.90 -17.60
CA ASP A 1 -20.64 2.83 -17.39
C ASP A 1 -19.89 2.47 -16.11
N VAL A 2 -18.59 2.76 -16.02
CA VAL A 2 -17.82 2.57 -14.78
C VAL A 2 -18.36 3.44 -13.63
N GLY A 3 -19.11 4.50 -13.96
CA GLY A 3 -19.82 5.35 -12.99
C GLY A 3 -21.01 4.72 -12.28
N ASP A 4 -21.48 3.52 -12.69
CA ASP A 4 -22.58 2.82 -12.02
C ASP A 4 -22.10 1.78 -10.98
N GLU A 5 -20.79 1.53 -10.89
CA GLU A 5 -20.22 0.49 -9.98
C GLU A 5 -19.92 1.01 -8.56
N GLY A 6 -20.02 2.32 -8.32
CA GLY A 6 -19.83 2.92 -7.01
C GLY A 6 -19.69 4.45 -7.05
N GLU A 7 -19.72 5.07 -5.87
CA GLU A 7 -19.51 6.52 -5.75
C GLU A 7 -18.05 6.88 -6.03
N LEU A 8 -17.85 7.82 -6.96
CA LEU A 8 -16.54 8.38 -7.26
C LEU A 8 -16.17 9.45 -6.21
N PRO A 9 -14.88 9.55 -5.83
CA PRO A 9 -14.44 10.54 -4.85
C PRO A 9 -14.68 11.96 -5.35
N SER A 10 -15.41 12.74 -4.56
CA SER A 10 -15.78 14.13 -4.86
C SER A 10 -15.05 15.16 -3.99
N SER A 11 -14.29 14.70 -2.99
CA SER A 11 -13.54 15.54 -2.05
C SER A 11 -12.29 14.82 -1.55
N LEU A 12 -11.41 15.55 -0.86
CA LEU A 12 -10.21 14.99 -0.24
C LEU A 12 -10.59 13.98 0.87
N PRO A 13 -9.78 12.93 1.10
CA PRO A 13 -10.02 11.97 2.15
C PRO A 13 -10.02 12.67 3.51
N THR A 14 -11.13 12.58 4.22
CA THR A 14 -11.28 13.10 5.59
C THR A 14 -10.94 12.03 6.60
N LEU A 15 -10.53 12.43 7.81
CA LEU A 15 -10.32 11.48 8.90
C LEU A 15 -11.64 10.73 9.17
N PHE A 16 -11.61 9.42 8.96
CA PHE A 16 -12.74 8.52 9.13
C PHE A 16 -12.46 7.61 10.33
N PHE A 17 -13.26 7.77 11.38
CA PHE A 17 -13.28 6.78 12.44
C PHE A 17 -14.18 5.60 12.03
N PRO A 18 -13.66 4.35 12.11
CA PRO A 18 -14.47 3.18 11.80
C PRO A 18 -15.71 3.15 12.69
N HIS A 19 -16.90 3.13 12.08
CA HIS A 19 -18.17 3.02 12.79
C HIS A 19 -18.49 1.57 13.22
N VAL A 20 -17.45 0.75 13.40
CA VAL A 20 -17.54 -0.65 13.83
C VAL A 20 -17.31 -0.78 15.34
N PRO A 21 -17.95 -1.76 16.00
CA PRO A 21 -17.74 -1.98 17.42
C PRO A 21 -16.26 -2.29 17.69
N LEU A 22 -15.61 -1.50 18.54
CA LEU A 22 -14.24 -1.79 18.99
C LEU A 22 -14.27 -2.82 20.12
N THR A 23 -14.80 -4.00 19.82
CA THR A 23 -14.94 -5.11 20.76
C THR A 23 -13.89 -6.19 20.50
N TRP A 24 -13.64 -7.03 21.52
CA TRP A 24 -12.77 -8.19 21.37
C TRP A 24 -13.28 -9.13 20.27
N GLU A 25 -14.59 -9.30 20.16
CA GLU A 25 -15.23 -10.10 19.11
C GLU A 25 -14.85 -9.62 17.71
N THR A 26 -15.02 -8.32 17.43
CA THR A 26 -14.64 -7.72 16.14
C THR A 26 -13.16 -7.91 15.85
N LEU A 27 -12.28 -7.78 16.85
CA LEU A 27 -10.85 -8.04 16.69
C LEU A 27 -10.58 -9.50 16.30
N THR A 28 -11.19 -10.48 16.97
CA THR A 28 -11.04 -11.91 16.61
C THR A 28 -11.53 -12.22 15.20
N ILE A 29 -12.57 -11.54 14.74
CA ILE A 29 -13.12 -11.72 13.38
C ILE A 29 -12.15 -11.18 12.34
N ILE A 30 -11.61 -9.97 12.52
CA ILE A 30 -10.74 -9.33 11.52
C ILE A 30 -9.28 -9.80 11.60
N ALA A 31 -8.81 -10.24 12.77
CA ALA A 31 -7.42 -10.64 13.02
C ALA A 31 -6.86 -11.65 12.01
N PRO A 32 -7.54 -12.78 11.68
CA PRO A 32 -7.00 -13.73 10.70
C PRO A 32 -6.86 -13.12 9.31
N TYR A 33 -7.82 -12.30 8.87
CA TYR A 33 -7.77 -11.62 7.57
C TYR A 33 -6.69 -10.54 7.54
N ALA A 34 -6.58 -9.73 8.59
CA ALA A 34 -5.55 -8.71 8.73
C ALA A 34 -4.15 -9.34 8.71
N LEU A 35 -3.96 -10.46 9.41
CA LEU A 35 -2.70 -11.21 9.42
C LEU A 35 -2.38 -11.77 8.02
N ALA A 36 -3.34 -12.40 7.36
CA ALA A 36 -3.16 -12.92 6.01
C ALA A 36 -2.78 -11.80 5.02
N MET A 37 -3.49 -10.67 5.06
CA MET A 37 -3.20 -9.51 4.21
C MET A 37 -1.84 -8.88 4.52
N ALA A 38 -1.45 -8.80 5.80
CA ALA A 38 -0.13 -8.32 6.17
C ALA A 38 0.98 -9.22 5.61
N LEU A 39 0.81 -10.55 5.69
CA LEU A 39 1.78 -11.50 5.14
C LEU A 39 1.88 -11.38 3.62
N VAL A 40 0.75 -11.39 2.90
CA VAL A 40 0.73 -11.25 1.43
C VAL A 40 1.37 -9.93 1.02
N GLY A 41 0.97 -8.82 1.65
CA GLY A 41 1.51 -7.51 1.36
C GLY A 41 3.02 -7.41 1.61
N LEU A 42 3.53 -8.03 2.67
CA LEU A 42 4.96 -8.07 2.94
C LEU A 42 5.70 -8.93 1.90
N LEU A 43 5.15 -10.08 1.51
CA LEU A 43 5.76 -10.93 0.48
C LEU A 43 5.89 -10.18 -0.85
N GLU A 44 4.82 -9.52 -1.30
CA GLU A 44 4.83 -8.75 -2.53
C GLU A 44 5.79 -7.57 -2.48
N SER A 45 5.84 -6.85 -1.36
CA SER A 45 6.79 -5.75 -1.17
C SER A 45 8.24 -6.20 -1.16
N LEU A 46 8.55 -7.29 -0.47
CA LEU A 46 9.90 -7.85 -0.43
C LEU A 46 10.34 -8.40 -1.79
N MET A 47 9.44 -9.04 -2.54
CA MET A 47 9.72 -9.49 -3.91
C MET A 47 9.94 -8.31 -4.86
N THR A 48 9.10 -7.28 -4.77
CA THR A 48 9.23 -6.06 -5.57
C THR A 48 10.54 -5.34 -5.27
N ALA A 49 10.89 -5.18 -3.99
CA ALA A 49 12.12 -4.55 -3.56
C ALA A 49 13.36 -5.31 -4.07
N LYS A 50 13.36 -6.65 -4.01
CA LYS A 50 14.44 -7.46 -4.59
C LYS A 50 14.59 -7.24 -6.10
N LEU A 51 13.49 -7.23 -6.84
CA LEU A 51 13.52 -6.95 -8.28
C LEU A 51 14.10 -5.56 -8.58
N VAL A 52 13.74 -4.54 -7.81
CA VAL A 52 14.29 -3.19 -7.96
C VAL A 52 15.77 -3.14 -7.61
N ASP A 53 16.17 -3.78 -6.52
CA ASP A 53 17.58 -3.91 -6.12
C ASP A 53 18.41 -4.51 -7.25
N ASP A 54 17.95 -5.62 -7.84
CA ASP A 54 18.63 -6.33 -8.93
C ASP A 54 18.73 -5.49 -10.22
N ILE A 55 17.76 -4.61 -10.48
CA ILE A 55 17.78 -3.73 -11.67
C ILE A 55 18.66 -2.50 -11.47
N THR A 56 18.72 -2.01 -10.23
CA THR A 56 19.38 -0.74 -9.89
C THR A 56 20.79 -0.93 -9.34
N ASP A 57 21.20 -2.17 -9.08
CA ASP A 57 22.42 -2.55 -8.35
C ASP A 57 22.53 -1.83 -7.00
N THR A 58 21.40 -1.68 -6.30
CA THR A 58 21.34 -1.03 -4.98
C THR A 58 20.79 -1.97 -3.92
N HIS A 59 21.27 -1.83 -2.67
CA HIS A 59 20.73 -2.59 -1.55
C HIS A 59 19.62 -1.81 -0.83
N SER A 60 18.42 -2.38 -0.77
CA SER A 60 17.32 -1.86 0.06
C SER A 60 17.27 -2.50 1.45
N ASN A 61 16.76 -1.75 2.43
CA ASN A 61 16.47 -2.26 3.77
C ASN A 61 15.01 -2.76 3.84
N LYS A 62 14.86 -4.09 3.86
CA LYS A 62 13.59 -4.81 3.82
C LYS A 62 12.74 -4.59 5.08
N THR A 63 13.39 -4.41 6.23
CA THR A 63 12.72 -4.08 7.49
C THR A 63 12.12 -2.68 7.44
N ARG A 64 12.86 -1.71 6.87
CA ARG A 64 12.36 -0.34 6.69
C ARG A 64 11.17 -0.31 5.73
N GLU A 65 11.20 -1.13 4.69
CA GLU A 65 10.10 -1.28 3.73
C GLU A 65 8.84 -1.82 4.42
N GLY A 66 8.95 -2.91 5.20
CA GLY A 66 7.83 -3.46 5.94
C GLY A 66 7.22 -2.48 6.95
N TRP A 67 8.05 -1.71 7.65
CA TRP A 67 7.58 -0.63 8.53
C TRP A 67 6.86 0.48 7.76
N GLY A 68 7.42 0.90 6.61
CA GLY A 68 6.82 1.92 5.75
C GLY A 68 5.43 1.51 5.26
N GLN A 69 5.30 0.27 4.79
CA GLN A 69 4.02 -0.28 4.33
C GLN A 69 3.00 -0.43 5.46
N GLY A 70 3.43 -0.90 6.64
CA GLY A 70 2.56 -1.02 7.81
C GLY A 70 2.00 0.33 8.25
N VAL A 71 2.87 1.35 8.37
CA VAL A 71 2.45 2.72 8.71
C VAL A 71 1.52 3.29 7.65
N ALA A 72 1.83 3.10 6.36
CA ALA A 72 0.97 3.54 5.28
C ALA A 72 -0.43 2.92 5.38
N ASN A 73 -0.54 1.60 5.60
CA ASN A 73 -1.83 0.93 5.73
C ASN A 73 -2.64 1.37 6.96
N VAL A 74 -1.97 1.65 8.09
CA VAL A 74 -2.65 2.19 9.28
C VAL A 74 -3.21 3.58 8.99
N VAL A 75 -2.41 4.47 8.39
CA VAL A 75 -2.86 5.82 8.01
C VAL A 75 -4.01 5.72 7.01
N THR A 76 -3.87 4.91 5.95
CA THR A 76 -4.92 4.70 4.95
C THR A 76 -6.23 4.23 5.57
N GLY A 77 -6.19 3.29 6.53
CA GLY A 77 -7.38 2.84 7.25
C GLY A 77 -8.07 3.95 8.07
N LEU A 78 -7.31 4.88 8.65
CA LEU A 78 -7.84 6.06 9.36
C LEU A 78 -8.47 7.10 8.42
N PHE A 79 -8.16 7.05 7.13
CA PHE A 79 -8.78 7.86 6.09
C PHE A 79 -9.87 7.10 5.31
N GLY A 80 -10.28 5.93 5.79
CA GLY A 80 -11.31 5.10 5.15
C GLY A 80 -10.87 4.42 3.85
N GLY A 81 -9.58 4.41 3.56
CA GLY A 81 -9.03 3.80 2.36
C GLY A 81 -8.82 2.28 2.48
N MET A 82 -8.63 1.63 1.34
CA MET A 82 -8.32 0.21 1.26
C MET A 82 -6.84 -0.05 1.56
N GLY A 83 -6.54 -1.13 2.27
CA GLY A 83 -5.16 -1.57 2.50
C GLY A 83 -4.44 -1.88 1.18
N GLY A 84 -3.17 -1.48 1.09
CA GLY A 84 -2.35 -1.64 -0.11
C GLY A 84 -1.05 -2.41 0.14
N CYS A 85 -0.41 -2.75 -0.97
CA CYS A 85 0.89 -3.41 -1.03
C CYS A 85 1.70 -2.85 -2.21
N ALA A 86 2.95 -3.29 -2.34
CA ALA A 86 3.76 -2.93 -3.49
C ALA A 86 3.22 -3.61 -4.76
N MET A 87 3.20 -2.85 -5.86
CA MET A 87 2.78 -3.37 -7.15
C MET A 87 3.99 -3.61 -8.05
N ILE A 88 4.31 -4.87 -8.32
CA ILE A 88 5.46 -5.25 -9.16
C ILE A 88 5.35 -4.58 -10.54
N GLY A 89 4.22 -4.72 -11.24
CA GLY A 89 4.06 -4.20 -12.61
C GLY A 89 4.33 -2.71 -12.74
N GLN A 90 3.69 -1.87 -11.91
CA GLN A 90 3.88 -0.42 -11.94
C GLN A 90 5.29 -0.02 -11.50
N THR A 91 5.85 -0.70 -10.52
CA THR A 91 7.24 -0.46 -10.08
C THR A 91 8.23 -0.73 -11.21
N MET A 92 8.03 -1.81 -11.96
CA MET A 92 8.88 -2.17 -13.09
C MET A 92 8.76 -1.16 -14.24
N ILE A 93 7.56 -0.67 -14.54
CA ILE A 93 7.36 0.42 -15.53
C ILE A 93 8.08 1.70 -15.07
N ASN A 94 7.94 2.06 -13.80
CA ASN A 94 8.54 3.26 -13.24
C ASN A 94 10.08 3.21 -13.27
N VAL A 95 10.69 2.09 -12.89
CA VAL A 95 12.15 1.94 -12.81
C VAL A 95 12.77 1.62 -14.18
N LYS A 96 12.21 0.68 -14.97
CA LYS A 96 12.81 0.26 -16.24
C LYS A 96 12.47 1.18 -17.41
N VAL A 97 11.20 1.56 -17.55
CA VAL A 97 10.74 2.33 -18.72
C VAL A 97 10.93 3.81 -18.48
N SER A 98 10.57 4.30 -17.29
CA SER A 98 10.62 5.73 -16.96
C SER A 98 11.96 6.16 -16.34
N GLY A 99 12.83 5.22 -15.98
CA GLY A 99 14.15 5.50 -15.41
C GLY A 99 14.12 6.14 -14.01
N ALA A 100 12.98 6.08 -13.30
CA ALA A 100 12.83 6.72 -12.00
C ALA A 100 13.64 5.98 -10.93
N ARG A 101 14.43 6.73 -10.15
CA ARG A 101 15.29 6.19 -9.08
C ARG A 101 15.15 6.90 -7.74
N THR A 102 14.23 7.85 -7.62
CA THR A 102 14.06 8.67 -6.41
C THR A 102 12.66 8.50 -5.83
N ARG A 103 12.54 8.73 -4.52
CA ARG A 103 11.27 8.68 -3.77
C ARG A 103 10.25 9.74 -4.22
N ILE A 104 10.69 10.75 -4.98
CA ILE A 104 9.82 11.79 -5.53
C ILE A 104 8.89 11.18 -6.58
N SER A 105 9.36 10.20 -7.35
CA SER A 105 8.54 9.54 -8.37
C SER A 105 7.29 8.89 -7.78
N THR A 106 7.43 8.14 -6.68
CA THR A 106 6.29 7.50 -6.02
C THR A 106 5.37 8.52 -5.33
N PHE A 107 5.91 9.63 -4.83
CA PHE A 107 5.11 10.72 -4.29
C PHE A 107 4.25 11.38 -5.37
N LEU A 108 4.84 11.70 -6.52
CA LEU A 108 4.11 12.31 -7.64
C LEU A 108 3.07 11.34 -8.20
N ALA A 109 3.37 10.04 -8.28
CA ALA A 109 2.41 9.03 -8.73
C ALA A 109 1.17 8.88 -7.83
N GLY A 110 1.26 9.30 -6.55
CA GLY A 110 0.08 9.33 -5.66
C GLY A 110 -0.64 10.67 -5.64
N LEU A 111 0.02 11.75 -6.08
CA LEU A 111 -0.53 13.11 -6.10
C LEU A 111 -1.27 13.43 -7.41
N PHE A 112 -0.82 12.83 -8.52
CA PHE A 112 -1.36 13.01 -9.87
C PHE A 112 -2.17 11.79 -10.31
#